data_AF-A0A1I2JEY5-F1
#
_entry.id   AF-A0A1I2JEY5-F1
#
_cell.length_a   1.000
_cell.length_b   1.000
_cell.length_c   1.000
_cell.angle_alpha   90.00
_cell.angle_beta   90.00
_cell.angle_gamma   90.00
#
_symmetry.space_group_name_H-M   'P 1'
#
loop_
_entity.id
_entity.type
_entity.pdbx_description
1 polymer ?
#
loop_
_entity_poly.entity_id
_entity_poly.type
_entity_poly.pdbx_seq_one_letter_code
_entity_poly.pdbx_strand_id
1 'polypeptide(L)'
;MIQRLRDALSPRDERDAEAGFSIIEVMVAMMVFAVMSVGIAYGIANTLQLTQTTRGRETAVALASQDIDTLRQTAAASTAGIFKVISKAGADNTKTVGNVEYKIDRAVSWVQSDGATGACGSSTGKLAYKSIVETVSWPSPRSGGTSSTSVTSAIAPSDAVTDPGYGTLIISVATAAGAPYAGVGITVTPVSGGGGSALTTAVQPTDAQGCSYAVNVVPGDYTVTANTTGGIDTNQAQPSSQSPITVSAGASSPVPFVYDRASQLTLQYAKGYNATLPTNMVTVLSSTVGGLDTVKPWDVTSTSLAVTSASTPSLPVFPFTSGYTVYAGPYSNSSASSSSCLSPNPSAWSTPNPSGAVGSAPGTIETSPGVPSSASVMMGVATVKGVKSRYVTAVSSSNPAAGDPGCSAGMTMKFPLSSADTATIALPFGTWTLYSGTSFGATTKNEIASNASNVNAVTSGRVNQKSALVVISYDNTLTLDPRGQTS
;
A
#
# COMPACT_ATOMS: atom_id res chain seq x y z
N MET A 1 91.17 -55.97 -28.32
CA MET A 1 90.17 -54.92 -28.06
C MET A 1 89.93 -54.05 -29.31
N ILE A 2 89.73 -54.65 -30.50
CA ILE A 2 89.39 -53.96 -31.77
C ILE A 2 88.45 -54.85 -32.61
N GLN A 3 87.52 -55.56 -31.97
CA GLN A 3 86.49 -56.37 -32.66
C GLN A 3 85.06 -56.01 -32.27
N ARG A 4 84.85 -55.17 -31.23
CA ARG A 4 83.51 -54.76 -30.78
C ARG A 4 83.00 -53.44 -31.34
N LEU A 5 83.78 -52.76 -32.18
CA LEU A 5 83.39 -51.48 -32.80
C LEU A 5 82.93 -51.62 -34.26
N ARG A 6 83.00 -52.83 -34.84
CA ARG A 6 82.62 -53.06 -36.25
C ARG A 6 81.17 -53.49 -36.45
N ASP A 7 80.50 -53.98 -35.41
CA ASP A 7 79.09 -54.43 -35.48
C ASP A 7 78.07 -53.31 -35.22
N ALA A 8 78.50 -52.14 -34.74
CA ALA A 8 77.58 -51.04 -34.41
C ALA A 8 77.30 -50.08 -35.58
N LEU A 9 77.89 -50.30 -36.77
CA LEU A 9 77.82 -49.37 -37.91
C LEU A 9 77.45 -50.04 -39.24
N SER A 10 76.64 -51.12 -39.21
CA SER A 10 75.96 -51.55 -40.43
C SER A 10 74.63 -50.81 -40.56
N PRO A 11 74.45 -49.92 -41.57
CA PRO A 11 73.17 -49.29 -41.87
C PRO A 11 72.22 -50.36 -42.39
N ARG A 12 71.03 -50.47 -41.77
CA ARG A 12 69.94 -51.28 -42.30
C ARG A 12 69.39 -50.63 -43.57
N ASP A 13 69.61 -51.36 -44.66
CA ASP A 13 68.93 -51.40 -45.97
C ASP A 13 67.76 -50.41 -46.17
N GLU A 14 67.92 -49.49 -47.12
CA GLU A 14 66.95 -48.47 -47.56
C GLU A 14 65.83 -49.04 -48.48
N ARG A 15 65.59 -50.36 -48.46
CA ARG A 15 64.65 -51.03 -49.39
C ARG A 15 63.28 -51.36 -48.83
N ASP A 16 63.04 -51.14 -47.53
CA ASP A 16 61.72 -51.33 -46.91
C ASP A 16 60.88 -50.04 -46.86
N ALA A 17 61.35 -48.95 -47.46
CA ALA A 17 60.67 -47.64 -47.41
C ALA A 17 59.48 -47.49 -48.38
N GLU A 18 59.18 -48.50 -49.20
CA GLU A 18 58.06 -48.46 -50.17
C GLU A 18 56.98 -49.53 -49.91
N ALA A 19 56.74 -49.90 -48.65
CA ALA A 19 55.52 -50.62 -48.28
C ALA A 19 54.33 -49.66 -48.36
N GLY A 20 53.54 -49.75 -49.44
CA GLY A 20 52.31 -48.98 -49.60
C GLY A 20 51.42 -49.10 -48.36
N PHE A 21 50.91 -47.96 -47.88
CA PHE A 21 50.07 -47.87 -46.68
C PHE A 21 48.93 -48.90 -46.71
N SER A 22 48.79 -49.65 -45.62
CA SER A 22 47.67 -50.57 -45.42
C SER A 22 46.36 -49.78 -45.23
N ILE A 23 45.24 -50.27 -45.79
CA ILE A 23 43.90 -49.66 -45.59
C ILE A 23 43.58 -49.46 -44.10
N ILE A 24 44.03 -50.36 -43.23
CA ILE A 24 43.84 -50.27 -41.77
C ILE A 24 44.62 -49.10 -41.18
N GLU A 25 45.84 -48.84 -41.68
CA GLU A 25 46.68 -47.73 -41.22
C GLU A 25 46.04 -46.38 -41.58
N VAL A 26 45.45 -46.26 -42.77
CA VAL A 26 44.69 -45.07 -43.19
C VAL A 26 43.44 -44.87 -42.32
N MET A 27 42.71 -45.95 -41.97
CA MET A 27 41.53 -45.86 -41.09
C MET A 27 41.90 -45.40 -39.67
N VAL A 28 42.96 -45.96 -39.08
CA VAL A 28 43.42 -45.56 -37.74
C VAL A 28 43.95 -44.13 -37.76
N ALA A 29 44.72 -43.75 -38.77
CA ALA A 29 45.21 -42.38 -38.94
C ALA A 29 44.05 -41.38 -39.04
N MET A 30 42.99 -41.70 -39.80
CA MET A 30 41.78 -40.86 -39.88
C MET A 30 41.03 -40.78 -38.55
N MET A 31 40.95 -41.86 -37.78
CA MET A 31 40.27 -41.87 -36.47
C MET A 31 41.03 -41.03 -35.44
N VAL A 32 42.35 -41.18 -35.35
CA VAL A 32 43.20 -40.37 -34.45
C VAL A 32 43.14 -38.90 -34.87
N PHE A 33 43.24 -38.62 -36.17
CA PHE A 33 43.10 -37.27 -36.69
C PHE A 33 41.73 -36.67 -36.37
N ALA A 34 40.64 -37.43 -36.48
CA ALA A 34 39.30 -36.97 -36.13
C ALA A 34 39.20 -36.60 -34.64
N VAL A 35 39.71 -37.44 -33.73
CA VAL A 35 39.70 -37.17 -32.28
C VAL A 35 40.52 -35.92 -31.94
N MET A 36 41.72 -35.79 -32.51
CA MET A 36 42.56 -34.61 -32.32
C MET A 36 41.89 -33.34 -32.87
N SER A 37 41.26 -33.44 -34.05
CA SER A 37 40.56 -32.32 -34.69
C SER A 37 39.38 -31.81 -33.84
N VAL A 38 38.60 -32.71 -33.23
CA VAL A 38 37.51 -32.33 -32.32
C VAL A 38 38.06 -31.62 -31.09
N GLY A 39 39.17 -32.10 -30.52
CA GLY A 39 39.83 -31.45 -29.38
C GLY A 39 40.28 -30.02 -29.69
N ILE A 40 40.90 -29.80 -30.86
CA ILE A 40 41.34 -28.47 -31.31
C ILE A 40 40.14 -27.57 -31.58
N ALA A 41 39.10 -28.08 -32.27
CA ALA A 41 37.89 -27.32 -32.57
C ALA A 41 37.19 -26.85 -31.29
N TYR A 42 37.07 -27.72 -30.28
CA TYR A 42 36.51 -27.36 -28.98
C TYR A 42 37.38 -26.33 -28.25
N GLY A 43 38.71 -26.48 -28.31
CA GLY A 43 39.65 -25.52 -27.75
C GLY A 43 39.51 -24.11 -28.35
N ILE A 44 39.37 -24.02 -29.68
CA ILE A 44 39.13 -22.76 -30.40
C ILE A 44 37.77 -22.17 -30.03
N ALA A 45 36.70 -22.97 -30.04
CA ALA A 45 35.36 -22.51 -29.68
C ALA A 45 35.30 -21.96 -28.25
N ASN A 46 35.92 -22.64 -27.28
CA ASN A 46 35.99 -22.21 -25.89
C ASN A 46 36.80 -20.90 -25.74
N THR A 47 37.91 -20.77 -26.47
CA THR A 47 38.74 -19.55 -26.48
C THR A 47 38.00 -18.36 -27.10
N LEU A 48 37.23 -18.59 -28.17
CA LEU A 48 36.38 -17.57 -28.79
C LEU A 48 35.28 -17.11 -27.84
N GLN A 49 34.58 -18.04 -27.17
CA GLN A 49 33.56 -17.72 -26.18
C GLN A 49 34.14 -16.94 -24.99
N LEU A 50 35.34 -17.32 -24.51
CA LEU A 50 36.03 -16.60 -23.46
C LEU A 50 36.38 -15.17 -23.90
N THR A 51 36.91 -15.01 -25.11
CA THR A 51 37.25 -13.69 -25.67
C THR A 51 36.01 -12.80 -25.82
N GLN A 52 34.89 -13.35 -26.30
CA GLN A 52 33.62 -12.62 -26.37
C GLN A 52 33.12 -12.21 -24.98
N THR A 53 33.25 -13.08 -23.99
CA THR A 53 32.88 -12.79 -22.61
C THR A 53 33.74 -11.67 -22.01
N THR A 54 35.06 -11.70 -22.26
CA THR A 54 35.98 -10.64 -21.81
C THR A 54 35.64 -9.30 -22.47
N ARG A 55 35.40 -9.27 -23.79
CA ARG A 55 34.95 -8.06 -24.49
C ARG A 55 33.63 -7.52 -23.96
N GLY A 56 32.70 -8.42 -23.62
CA GLY A 56 31.44 -8.06 -22.97
C GLY A 56 31.66 -7.38 -21.62
N ARG A 57 32.56 -7.93 -20.78
CA ARG A 57 32.94 -7.33 -19.49
C ARG A 57 33.63 -5.98 -19.66
N GLU A 58 34.57 -5.85 -20.58
CA GLU A 58 35.27 -4.59 -20.85
C GLU A 58 34.29 -3.50 -21.29
N THR A 59 33.38 -3.83 -22.22
CA THR A 59 32.33 -2.92 -22.67
C THR A 59 31.40 -2.54 -21.52
N ALA A 60 30.98 -3.52 -20.71
CA ALA A 60 30.11 -3.29 -19.57
C ALA A 60 30.73 -2.36 -18.52
N VAL A 61 32.02 -2.54 -18.18
CA VAL A 61 32.74 -1.65 -17.26
C VAL A 61 32.91 -0.25 -17.84
N ALA A 62 33.20 -0.14 -19.14
CA ALA A 62 33.29 1.16 -19.81
C ALA A 62 31.94 1.90 -19.81
N LEU A 63 30.84 1.19 -20.05
CA LEU A 63 29.49 1.75 -20.00
C LEU A 63 29.10 2.22 -18.59
N ALA A 64 29.38 1.42 -17.56
CA ALA A 64 29.17 1.84 -16.16
C ALA A 64 30.04 3.06 -15.81
N SER A 65 31.32 3.05 -16.17
CA SER A 65 32.20 4.19 -15.90
C SER A 65 31.70 5.48 -16.56
N GLN A 66 31.21 5.39 -17.80
CA GLN A 66 30.61 6.52 -18.51
C GLN A 66 29.34 7.04 -17.83
N ASP A 67 28.49 6.15 -17.32
CA ASP A 67 27.26 6.54 -16.61
C ASP A 67 27.59 7.22 -15.28
N ILE A 68 28.52 6.67 -14.49
CA ILE A 68 29.03 7.28 -13.25
C ILE A 68 29.62 8.67 -13.52
N ASP A 69 30.40 8.84 -14.58
CA ASP A 69 30.98 10.16 -14.90
C ASP A 69 29.90 11.17 -15.31
N THR A 70 28.85 10.71 -15.99
CA THR A 70 27.68 11.55 -16.30
C THR A 70 26.94 11.96 -15.02
N LEU A 71 26.85 11.07 -14.02
CA LEU A 71 26.28 11.39 -12.71
C LEU A 71 27.14 12.39 -11.95
N ARG A 72 28.47 12.27 -12.00
CA ARG A 72 29.40 13.23 -11.38
C ARG A 72 29.23 14.61 -11.99
N GLN A 73 29.13 14.70 -13.31
CA GLN A 73 28.85 15.96 -14.00
C GLN A 73 27.49 16.54 -13.61
N THR A 74 26.46 15.70 -13.49
CA THR A 74 25.11 16.11 -13.05
C THR A 74 25.15 16.66 -11.62
N ALA A 75 25.86 16.00 -10.72
CA ALA A 75 26.05 16.46 -9.34
C ALA A 75 26.80 17.79 -9.27
N ALA A 76 27.86 17.93 -10.08
CA ALA A 76 28.71 19.12 -10.09
C ALA A 76 28.07 20.34 -10.77
N ALA A 77 27.06 20.15 -11.63
CA ALA A 77 26.46 21.22 -12.43
C ALA A 77 25.82 22.34 -11.59
N SER A 78 25.39 22.05 -10.35
CA SER A 78 24.86 23.05 -9.40
C SER A 78 24.82 22.49 -7.99
N THR A 79 24.63 23.34 -6.97
CA THR A 79 24.42 22.89 -5.57
C THR A 79 23.22 21.94 -5.43
N ALA A 80 22.19 22.10 -6.28
CA ALA A 80 21.03 21.19 -6.32
C ALA A 80 21.25 19.97 -7.25
N GLY A 81 22.37 19.88 -7.95
CA GLY A 81 22.67 18.84 -8.93
C GLY A 81 22.71 17.44 -8.32
N ILE A 82 23.19 17.33 -7.08
CA ILE A 82 23.26 16.05 -6.37
C ILE A 82 21.87 15.40 -6.16
N PHE A 83 20.81 16.20 -6.02
CA PHE A 83 19.45 15.68 -5.89
C PHE A 83 18.93 15.05 -7.19
N LYS A 84 19.50 15.40 -8.35
CA LYS A 84 19.16 14.81 -9.65
C LYS A 84 19.86 13.47 -9.91
N VAL A 85 20.84 13.09 -9.09
CA VAL A 85 21.48 11.77 -9.16
C VAL A 85 20.54 10.76 -8.53
N ILE A 86 19.74 10.09 -9.35
CA ILE A 86 18.70 9.15 -8.90
C ILE A 86 18.91 7.75 -9.44
N SER A 87 18.30 6.77 -8.76
CA SER A 87 18.20 5.39 -9.24
C SER A 87 17.50 5.31 -10.58
N LYS A 88 17.93 4.39 -11.44
CA LYS A 88 17.33 4.14 -12.76
C LYS A 88 17.53 2.67 -13.14
N ALA A 89 16.46 1.97 -13.48
CA ALA A 89 16.50 0.56 -13.85
C ALA A 89 15.41 0.25 -14.87
N GLY A 90 15.52 -0.89 -15.56
CA GLY A 90 14.48 -1.42 -16.45
C GLY A 90 14.85 -1.43 -17.93
N ALA A 91 13.86 -1.75 -18.78
CA ALA A 91 14.05 -1.94 -20.22
C ALA A 91 14.47 -0.65 -20.96
N ASP A 92 14.15 0.52 -20.40
CA ASP A 92 14.47 1.82 -20.99
C ASP A 92 15.88 2.31 -20.62
N ASN A 93 16.64 1.52 -19.84
CA ASN A 93 18.03 1.82 -19.51
C ASN A 93 19.00 0.84 -20.16
N THR A 94 18.88 0.68 -21.48
CA THR A 94 19.76 -0.15 -22.29
C THR A 94 20.64 0.68 -23.23
N LYS A 95 21.77 0.10 -23.64
CA LYS A 95 22.66 0.66 -24.65
C LYS A 95 23.19 -0.46 -25.53
N THR A 96 23.06 -0.30 -26.84
CA THR A 96 23.53 -1.28 -27.82
C THR A 96 24.93 -0.95 -28.28
N VAL A 97 25.84 -1.91 -28.16
CA VAL A 97 27.23 -1.80 -28.64
C VAL A 97 27.56 -3.04 -29.44
N GLY A 98 27.84 -2.88 -30.73
CA GLY A 98 28.20 -4.01 -31.61
C GLY A 98 27.12 -5.09 -31.71
N ASN A 99 25.85 -4.69 -31.82
CA ASN A 99 24.67 -5.57 -31.84
C ASN A 99 24.43 -6.39 -30.57
N VAL A 100 25.13 -6.07 -29.47
CA VAL A 100 24.84 -6.60 -28.14
C VAL A 100 24.16 -5.52 -27.33
N GLU A 101 22.99 -5.83 -26.78
CA GLU A 101 22.29 -4.95 -25.85
C GLU A 101 22.85 -5.13 -24.44
N TYR A 102 23.20 -4.01 -23.80
CA TYR A 102 23.63 -3.95 -22.41
C TYR A 102 22.56 -3.22 -21.61
N LYS A 103 22.06 -3.84 -20.55
CA LYS A 103 21.16 -3.21 -19.58
C LYS A 103 21.96 -2.66 -18.42
N ILE A 104 21.81 -1.36 -18.16
CA ILE A 104 22.49 -0.62 -17.11
C ILE A 104 21.47 -0.39 -15.99
N ASP A 105 21.61 -1.04 -14.84
CA ASP A 105 20.74 -0.81 -13.69
C ASP A 105 21.52 -0.05 -12.61
N ARG A 106 20.99 1.07 -12.16
CA ARG A 106 21.61 1.98 -11.18
C ARG A 106 20.76 2.06 -9.92
N ALA A 107 21.35 1.68 -8.79
CA ALA A 107 20.80 1.90 -7.46
C ALA A 107 21.56 3.04 -6.76
N VAL A 108 20.81 4.02 -6.24
CA VAL A 108 21.35 5.21 -5.59
C VAL A 108 20.71 5.40 -4.23
N SER A 109 21.57 5.53 -3.21
CA SER A 109 21.18 5.79 -1.83
C SER A 109 21.98 6.94 -1.26
N TRP A 110 21.33 7.79 -0.48
CA TRP A 110 22.03 8.72 0.40
C TRP A 110 22.78 7.96 1.48
N VAL A 111 23.98 8.45 1.79
CA VAL A 111 24.73 8.12 3.00
C VAL A 111 24.81 9.38 3.85
N GLN A 112 24.41 9.26 5.11
CA GLN A 112 24.41 10.36 6.07
C GLN A 112 25.68 10.36 6.92
N SER A 113 25.96 11.46 7.59
CA SER A 113 27.19 11.67 8.39
C SER A 113 27.34 10.68 9.56
N ASP A 114 26.25 10.03 9.97
CA ASP A 114 26.20 8.97 10.98
C ASP A 114 26.31 7.56 10.39
N GLY A 115 26.51 7.44 9.07
CA GLY A 115 26.59 6.18 8.34
C GLY A 115 25.24 5.58 7.96
N ALA A 116 24.12 6.21 8.33
CA ALA A 116 22.80 5.74 7.91
C ALA A 116 22.66 5.84 6.39
N THR A 117 21.94 4.88 5.80
CA THR A 117 21.72 4.83 4.35
C THR A 117 20.23 4.68 4.02
N GLY A 118 19.82 5.25 2.90
CA GLY A 118 18.44 5.14 2.41
C GLY A 118 18.25 5.90 1.10
N ALA A 119 17.18 5.58 0.36
CA ALA A 119 16.89 6.22 -0.93
C ALA A 119 16.80 7.76 -0.80
N CYS A 120 16.06 8.24 0.21
CA CYS A 120 15.94 9.67 0.50
C CYS A 120 16.91 10.17 1.58
N GLY A 121 17.47 9.26 2.39
CA GLY A 121 17.98 9.54 3.73
C GLY A 121 17.00 9.01 4.79
N SER A 122 17.51 8.49 5.91
CA SER A 122 16.73 7.72 6.90
C SER A 122 16.96 8.15 8.35
N SER A 123 17.97 8.97 8.62
CA SER A 123 18.34 9.42 9.97
C SER A 123 18.35 10.95 10.09
N THR A 124 18.79 11.44 11.25
CA THR A 124 18.97 12.87 11.52
C THR A 124 20.36 13.40 11.12
N GLY A 125 21.26 12.53 10.65
CA GLY A 125 22.57 12.92 10.16
C GLY A 125 22.50 13.82 8.93
N LYS A 126 23.56 14.60 8.68
CA LYS A 126 23.66 15.43 7.47
C LYS A 126 23.77 14.55 6.23
N LEU A 127 23.16 14.94 5.12
CA LEU A 127 23.35 14.28 3.82
C LEU A 127 24.80 14.45 3.37
N ALA A 128 25.60 13.37 3.40
CA ALA A 128 27.04 13.45 3.16
C ALA A 128 27.39 13.22 1.68
N TYR A 129 26.93 12.10 1.11
CA TYR A 129 27.15 11.76 -0.29
C TYR A 129 26.11 10.74 -0.78
N LYS A 130 26.03 10.55 -2.10
CA LYS A 130 25.24 9.45 -2.69
C LYS A 130 26.15 8.28 -3.03
N SER A 131 25.81 7.10 -2.50
CA SER A 131 26.41 5.82 -2.90
C SER A 131 25.66 5.29 -4.11
N ILE A 132 26.42 4.89 -5.13
CA ILE A 132 25.90 4.39 -6.39
C ILE A 132 26.44 2.97 -6.59
N VAL A 133 25.53 2.06 -6.90
CA VAL A 133 25.84 0.72 -7.38
C VAL A 133 25.25 0.61 -8.78
N GLU A 134 26.11 0.56 -9.79
CA GLU A 134 25.73 0.29 -11.16
C GLU A 134 26.00 -1.16 -11.49
N THR A 135 25.00 -1.83 -12.07
CA THR A 135 25.11 -3.20 -12.56
C THR A 135 24.79 -3.21 -14.04
N VAL A 136 25.78 -3.58 -14.85
CA VAL A 136 25.60 -3.73 -16.29
C VAL A 136 25.48 -5.20 -16.61
N SER A 137 24.43 -5.56 -17.35
CA SER A 137 24.12 -6.95 -17.72
C SER A 137 23.94 -7.11 -19.21
N TRP A 138 24.34 -8.26 -19.75
CA TRP A 138 24.33 -8.56 -21.19
C TRP A 138 24.15 -10.07 -21.45
N PRO A 139 23.72 -10.47 -22.65
CA PRO A 139 23.61 -11.89 -23.03
C PRO A 139 24.96 -12.63 -22.93
N SER A 140 24.93 -13.82 -22.33
CA SER A 140 26.10 -14.70 -22.15
C SER A 140 26.17 -15.76 -23.25
N PRO A 141 27.19 -15.73 -24.14
CA PRO A 141 27.36 -16.74 -25.19
C PRO A 141 27.63 -18.15 -24.64
N ARG A 142 28.16 -18.25 -23.41
CA ARG A 142 28.60 -19.52 -22.80
C ARG A 142 27.48 -20.27 -22.08
N SER A 143 26.59 -19.55 -21.41
CA SER A 143 25.56 -20.15 -20.54
C SER A 143 24.15 -20.05 -21.11
N GLY A 144 23.94 -19.39 -22.26
CA GLY A 144 22.62 -19.09 -22.79
C GLY A 144 21.77 -18.17 -21.89
N GLY A 145 22.36 -17.65 -20.81
CA GLY A 145 21.74 -16.75 -19.84
C GLY A 145 22.31 -15.34 -19.92
N THR A 146 22.36 -14.65 -18.79
CA THR A 146 22.84 -13.27 -18.68
C THR A 146 24.14 -13.23 -17.88
N SER A 147 25.12 -12.47 -18.35
CA SER A 147 26.32 -12.08 -17.60
C SER A 147 26.12 -10.68 -17.02
N SER A 148 26.73 -10.38 -15.88
CA SER A 148 26.69 -9.05 -15.29
C SER A 148 28.01 -8.67 -14.61
N THR A 149 28.22 -7.38 -14.44
CA THR A 149 29.30 -6.79 -13.65
C THR A 149 28.76 -5.57 -12.91
N SER A 150 29.33 -5.27 -11.74
CA SER A 150 28.91 -4.13 -10.94
C SER A 150 30.08 -3.23 -10.61
N VAL A 151 29.84 -1.92 -10.66
CA VAL A 151 30.78 -0.86 -10.27
C VAL A 151 30.13 -0.02 -9.19
N THR A 152 30.88 0.28 -8.15
CA THR A 152 30.41 1.13 -7.05
C THR A 152 31.19 2.44 -7.03
N SER A 153 30.49 3.52 -6.67
CA SER A 153 31.09 4.85 -6.57
C SER A 153 30.38 5.67 -5.50
N ALA A 154 31.08 6.63 -4.93
CA ALA A 154 30.52 7.66 -4.07
C ALA A 154 30.60 9.00 -4.79
N ILE A 155 29.48 9.73 -4.82
CA ILE A 155 29.42 11.08 -5.39
C ILE A 155 29.05 12.04 -4.27
N ALA A 156 30.00 12.90 -3.92
CA ALA A 156 29.77 13.99 -3.00
C ALA A 156 29.06 15.17 -3.71
N PRO A 157 28.23 15.93 -2.99
CA PRO A 157 27.79 17.26 -3.42
C PRO A 157 28.98 18.18 -3.75
N SER A 158 28.77 19.15 -4.64
CA SER A 158 29.79 20.18 -4.95
C SER A 158 30.03 21.18 -3.81
N ASP A 159 29.06 21.32 -2.91
CA ASP A 159 29.12 22.15 -1.71
C ASP A 159 28.25 21.51 -0.61
N ALA A 160 28.32 22.02 0.62
CA ALA A 160 27.46 21.55 1.70
C ALA A 160 25.98 21.62 1.30
N VAL A 161 25.25 20.51 1.48
CA VAL A 161 23.82 20.43 1.12
C VAL A 161 22.99 21.46 1.88
N THR A 162 23.39 21.73 3.12
CA THR A 162 22.76 22.69 4.02
C THR A 162 23.82 23.40 4.86
N ASP A 163 23.66 24.72 5.00
CA ASP A 163 24.51 25.57 5.82
C ASP A 163 24.44 25.17 7.31
N PRO A 164 25.55 25.20 8.08
CA PRO A 164 25.58 24.73 9.47
C PRO A 164 24.58 25.39 10.42
N GLY A 165 24.14 26.62 10.15
CA GLY A 165 23.13 27.34 10.92
C GLY A 165 21.68 26.93 10.64
N TYR A 166 21.46 26.09 9.62
CA TYR A 166 20.14 25.68 9.15
C TYR A 166 20.01 24.15 9.22
N GLY A 167 18.77 23.65 9.13
CA GLY A 167 18.48 22.23 9.03
C GLY A 167 17.94 21.81 7.67
N THR A 168 17.73 20.50 7.52
CA THR A 168 17.17 19.89 6.30
C THR A 168 15.92 19.09 6.65
N LEU A 169 14.83 19.28 5.93
CA LEU A 169 13.71 18.34 5.96
C LEU A 169 13.90 17.33 4.82
N ILE A 170 13.92 16.04 5.16
CA ILE A 170 13.99 14.93 4.22
C ILE A 170 12.59 14.33 4.13
N ILE A 171 11.89 14.60 3.03
CA ILE A 171 10.54 14.09 2.81
C ILE A 171 10.65 12.83 1.97
N SER A 172 10.03 11.75 2.43
CA SER A 172 9.85 10.53 1.66
C SER A 172 8.37 10.22 1.54
N VAL A 173 7.91 9.86 0.34
CA VAL A 173 6.51 9.51 0.09
C VAL A 173 6.46 8.14 -0.57
N ALA A 174 5.77 7.22 0.07
CA ALA A 174 5.53 5.87 -0.43
C ALA A 174 4.04 5.64 -0.68
N THR A 175 3.73 4.87 -1.73
CA THR A 175 2.39 4.42 -2.07
C THR A 175 1.90 3.34 -1.10
N ALA A 176 0.64 2.90 -1.22
CA ALA A 176 0.09 1.81 -0.42
C ALA A 176 0.83 0.48 -0.62
N ALA A 177 1.49 0.30 -1.76
CA ALA A 177 2.33 -0.86 -2.05
C ALA A 177 3.78 -0.73 -1.50
N GLY A 178 4.11 0.40 -0.86
CA GLY A 178 5.47 0.70 -0.39
C GLY A 178 6.42 1.17 -1.50
N ALA A 179 5.92 1.39 -2.72
CA ALA A 179 6.72 1.92 -3.83
C ALA A 179 6.90 3.44 -3.69
N PRO A 180 7.98 4.03 -4.21
CA PRO A 180 8.16 5.48 -4.21
C PRO A 180 7.04 6.20 -4.97
N TYR A 181 6.50 7.29 -4.42
CA TYR A 181 5.47 8.08 -5.09
C TYR A 181 6.03 9.40 -5.63
N ALA A 182 6.24 9.47 -6.94
CA ALA A 182 6.76 10.64 -7.63
C ALA A 182 5.68 11.71 -7.91
N GLY A 183 6.09 12.96 -8.00
CA GLY A 183 5.24 14.09 -8.38
C GLY A 183 4.29 14.59 -7.29
N VAL A 184 4.47 14.15 -6.04
CA VAL A 184 3.69 14.63 -4.90
C VAL A 184 4.19 16.01 -4.49
N GLY A 185 3.30 17.01 -4.52
CA GLY A 185 3.61 18.38 -4.12
C GLY A 185 3.80 18.47 -2.61
N ILE A 186 4.89 19.11 -2.18
CA ILE A 186 5.24 19.28 -0.77
C ILE A 186 5.14 20.75 -0.40
N THR A 187 4.47 21.04 0.71
CA THR A 187 4.43 22.37 1.31
C THR A 187 4.97 22.30 2.73
N VAL A 188 5.82 23.25 3.10
CA VAL A 188 6.42 23.37 4.44
C VAL A 188 6.04 24.74 4.99
N THR A 189 5.34 24.78 6.11
CA THR A 189 4.89 26.01 6.76
C THR A 189 5.35 26.07 8.21
N PRO A 190 5.88 27.20 8.70
CA PRO A 190 6.28 27.31 10.11
C PRO A 190 5.03 27.28 11.00
N VAL A 191 5.13 26.56 12.12
CA VAL A 191 4.10 26.55 13.15
C VAL A 191 4.16 27.87 13.92
N SER A 192 3.01 28.51 14.13
CA SER A 192 2.92 29.76 14.90
C SER A 192 3.50 29.57 16.31
N GLY A 193 4.49 30.39 16.68
CA GLY A 193 5.18 30.29 17.97
C GLY A 193 6.27 29.21 18.04
N GLY A 194 6.49 28.44 16.96
CA GLY A 194 7.48 27.36 16.90
C GLY A 194 8.91 27.79 16.54
N GLY A 195 9.20 29.10 16.47
CA GLY A 195 10.53 29.64 16.18
C GLY A 195 11.01 29.53 14.72
N GLY A 196 10.29 28.79 13.86
CA GLY A 196 10.62 28.64 12.44
C GLY A 196 10.28 29.88 11.59
N SER A 197 10.75 29.90 10.34
CA SER A 197 10.50 30.97 9.37
C SER A 197 10.00 30.41 8.04
N ALA A 198 9.28 31.20 7.26
CA ALA A 198 8.82 30.80 5.93
C ALA A 198 10.02 30.51 5.02
N LEU A 199 9.93 29.44 4.23
CA LEU A 199 10.96 29.08 3.26
C LEU A 199 10.98 30.11 2.13
N THR A 200 12.19 30.53 1.73
CA THR A 200 12.40 31.44 0.60
C THR A 200 12.34 30.73 -0.75
N THR A 201 12.58 29.42 -0.76
CA THR A 201 12.62 28.58 -1.96
C THR A 201 11.50 27.55 -1.90
N ALA A 202 10.74 27.44 -2.99
CA ALA A 202 9.69 26.45 -3.11
C ALA A 202 10.28 25.03 -3.09
N VAL A 203 9.69 24.18 -2.24
CA VAL A 203 10.04 22.76 -2.15
C VAL A 203 9.59 22.07 -3.43
N GLN A 204 10.49 21.31 -4.06
CA GLN A 204 10.17 20.61 -5.28
C GLN A 204 9.24 19.42 -5.00
N PRO A 205 8.38 19.02 -5.95
CA PRO A 205 7.64 17.76 -5.84
C PRO A 205 8.58 16.57 -5.68
N THR A 206 8.06 15.45 -5.18
CA THR A 206 8.86 14.23 -5.04
C THR A 206 9.40 13.73 -6.38
N ASP A 207 10.64 13.24 -6.37
CA ASP A 207 11.29 12.63 -7.53
C ASP A 207 10.84 11.18 -7.78
N ALA A 208 11.45 10.51 -8.76
CA ALA A 208 11.15 9.10 -9.08
C ALA A 208 11.45 8.11 -7.95
N GLN A 209 12.22 8.51 -6.93
CA GLN A 209 12.50 7.73 -5.72
C GLN A 209 11.57 8.13 -4.56
N GLY A 210 10.56 8.97 -4.81
CA GLY A 210 9.60 9.42 -3.80
C GLY A 210 10.20 10.44 -2.84
N CYS A 211 11.33 11.06 -3.18
CA CYS A 211 12.08 11.92 -2.30
C CYS A 211 11.85 13.40 -2.63
N SER A 212 11.72 14.24 -1.60
CA SER A 212 11.77 15.69 -1.71
C SER A 212 12.56 16.28 -0.54
N TYR A 213 13.14 17.47 -0.74
CA TYR A 213 14.06 18.08 0.20
C TYR A 213 13.75 19.56 0.36
N ALA A 214 13.63 19.99 1.61
CA ALA A 214 13.73 21.39 1.97
C ALA A 214 15.08 21.58 2.69
N VAL A 215 16.00 22.26 2.00
CA VAL A 215 17.34 22.59 2.51
C VAL A 215 17.38 24.03 3.03
N ASN A 216 18.38 24.33 3.86
CA ASN A 216 18.55 25.66 4.48
C ASN A 216 17.29 26.15 5.22
N VAL A 217 16.64 25.22 5.95
CA VAL A 217 15.45 25.51 6.74
C VAL A 217 15.86 26.11 8.08
N VAL A 218 15.29 27.25 8.44
CA VAL A 218 15.57 27.90 9.74
C VAL A 218 15.16 26.95 10.87
N PRO A 219 15.98 26.76 11.92
CA PRO A 219 15.59 25.92 13.05
C PRO A 219 14.26 26.34 13.68
N GLY A 220 13.39 25.39 14.02
CA GLY A 220 12.04 25.61 14.54
C GLY A 220 11.07 24.50 14.16
N ASP A 221 9.79 24.68 14.52
CA ASP A 221 8.73 23.70 14.22
C ASP A 221 7.96 24.04 12.94
N TYR A 222 7.67 23.00 12.16
CA TYR A 222 6.99 23.11 10.87
C TYR A 222 5.83 22.12 10.74
N THR A 223 4.83 22.50 9.96
CA THR A 223 3.86 21.59 9.37
C THR A 223 4.32 21.25 7.95
N VAL A 224 4.45 19.96 7.66
CA VAL A 224 4.76 19.45 6.32
C VAL A 224 3.50 18.80 5.75
N THR A 225 3.10 19.22 4.55
CA THR A 225 1.89 18.75 3.88
C THR A 225 2.26 18.13 2.54
N ALA A 226 1.82 16.90 2.33
CA ALA A 226 1.90 16.19 1.06
C ALA A 226 0.55 16.30 0.34
N ASN A 227 0.57 16.79 -0.89
CA ASN A 227 -0.64 16.99 -1.68
C ASN A 227 -0.43 16.57 -3.14
N THR A 228 -1.39 15.84 -3.68
CA THR A 228 -1.54 15.56 -5.09
C THR A 228 -3.01 15.38 -5.39
N THR A 229 -3.42 15.62 -6.64
CA THR A 229 -4.83 15.52 -7.01
C THR A 229 -5.34 14.10 -6.81
N GLY A 230 -6.37 13.94 -6.00
CA GLY A 230 -6.92 12.63 -5.65
C GLY A 230 -6.04 11.80 -4.73
N GLY A 231 -5.00 12.37 -4.10
CA GLY A 231 -4.19 11.70 -3.10
C GLY A 231 -4.92 11.55 -1.75
N ILE A 232 -4.60 10.52 -0.99
CA ILE A 232 -5.12 10.25 0.36
C ILE A 232 -4.07 9.52 1.19
N ASP A 233 -4.05 9.75 2.51
CA ASP A 233 -3.20 9.00 3.44
C ASP A 233 -3.94 7.89 4.18
N THR A 234 -3.20 7.15 5.00
CA THR A 234 -3.71 6.03 5.78
C THR A 234 -4.73 6.42 6.85
N ASN A 235 -4.87 7.71 7.19
CA ASN A 235 -5.89 8.23 8.11
C ASN A 235 -7.08 8.82 7.34
N GLN A 236 -7.20 8.51 6.04
CA GLN A 236 -8.21 9.04 5.14
C GLN A 236 -8.16 10.57 4.98
N ALA A 237 -7.00 11.20 5.25
CA ALA A 237 -6.86 12.65 5.16
C ALA A 237 -6.43 13.11 3.75
N GLN A 238 -7.03 14.23 3.33
CA GLN A 238 -6.75 14.89 2.05
C GLN A 238 -6.72 16.42 2.27
N PRO A 239 -5.56 17.09 2.19
CA PRO A 239 -4.21 16.54 2.01
C PRO A 239 -3.65 15.88 3.28
N SER A 240 -2.56 15.11 3.14
CA SER A 240 -1.86 14.53 4.29
C SER A 240 -0.94 15.56 4.93
N SER A 241 -0.98 15.72 6.25
CA SER A 241 -0.16 16.69 6.97
C SER A 241 0.42 16.09 8.25
N GLN A 242 1.69 16.42 8.54
CA GLN A 242 2.36 16.08 9.79
C GLN A 242 2.79 17.35 10.50
N SER A 243 2.48 17.44 11.79
CA SER A 243 2.78 18.60 12.63
C SER A 243 2.78 18.23 14.12
N PRO A 244 3.70 18.77 14.94
CA PRO A 244 4.87 19.55 14.55
C PRO A 244 6.04 18.66 14.09
N ILE A 245 6.82 19.14 13.13
CA ILE A 245 8.13 18.59 12.76
C ILE A 245 9.21 19.59 13.17
N THR A 246 10.04 19.21 14.14
CA THR A 246 11.13 20.06 14.65
C THR A 246 12.35 19.96 13.75
N VAL A 247 12.90 21.10 13.36
CA VAL A 247 14.15 21.25 12.60
C VAL A 247 15.22 21.86 13.49
N SER A 248 16.40 21.23 13.54
CA SER A 248 17.55 21.71 14.31
C SER A 248 18.71 22.14 13.39
N ALA A 249 19.49 23.12 13.83
CA ALA A 249 20.66 23.59 13.08
C ALA A 249 21.67 22.45 12.87
N GLY A 250 22.14 22.30 11.64
CA GLY A 250 23.10 21.27 11.25
C GLY A 250 22.56 19.84 11.31
N ALA A 251 21.24 19.65 11.41
CA ALA A 251 20.63 18.32 11.44
C ALA A 251 19.61 18.14 10.30
N SER A 252 19.29 16.88 10.03
CA SER A 252 18.19 16.50 9.15
C SER A 252 16.98 16.05 9.98
N SER A 253 15.79 16.29 9.47
CA SER A 253 14.52 15.84 10.06
C SER A 253 13.77 15.01 9.00
N PRO A 254 13.72 13.67 9.14
CA PRO A 254 12.98 12.82 8.22
C PRO A 254 11.47 12.96 8.43
N VAL A 255 10.71 13.02 7.33
CA VAL A 255 9.24 13.15 7.33
C VAL A 255 8.65 12.13 6.35
N PRO A 256 8.38 10.90 6.80
CA PRO A 256 7.86 9.85 5.96
C PRO A 256 6.34 9.94 5.81
N PHE A 257 5.84 9.96 4.58
CA PHE A 257 4.42 9.86 4.25
C PHE A 257 4.10 8.52 3.62
N VAL A 258 2.97 7.95 4.02
CA VAL A 258 2.29 6.90 3.25
C VAL A 258 1.08 7.55 2.59
N TYR A 259 1.18 7.77 1.28
CA TYR A 259 0.24 8.57 0.51
C TYR A 259 0.08 7.95 -0.86
N ASP A 260 -1.16 7.82 -1.35
CA ASP A 260 -1.44 7.18 -2.63
C ASP A 260 -2.67 7.79 -3.28
N ARG A 261 -2.94 7.45 -4.54
CA ARG A 261 -4.17 7.82 -5.21
C ARG A 261 -5.35 7.08 -4.60
N ALA A 262 -6.34 7.84 -4.13
CA ALA A 262 -7.55 7.30 -3.53
C ALA A 262 -8.29 6.34 -4.48
N SER A 263 -8.76 5.24 -3.93
CA SER A 263 -9.83 4.43 -4.53
C SER A 263 -11.17 5.09 -4.23
N GLN A 264 -12.12 5.05 -5.16
CA GLN A 264 -13.48 5.54 -4.93
C GLN A 264 -14.36 4.37 -4.46
N LEU A 265 -14.67 4.33 -3.17
CA LEU A 265 -15.49 3.28 -2.59
C LEU A 265 -16.97 3.69 -2.60
N THR A 266 -17.77 2.97 -3.38
CA THR A 266 -19.22 3.18 -3.46
C THR A 266 -19.95 2.23 -2.52
N LEU A 267 -20.73 2.79 -1.59
CA LEU A 267 -21.42 2.02 -0.57
C LEU A 267 -22.88 1.78 -0.95
N GLN A 268 -23.37 0.56 -0.73
CA GLN A 268 -24.76 0.15 -0.97
C GLN A 268 -25.36 -0.35 0.35
N TYR A 269 -26.18 0.47 0.99
CA TYR A 269 -26.77 0.15 2.29
C TYR A 269 -28.10 -0.58 2.15
N ALA A 270 -28.29 -1.64 2.94
CA ALA A 270 -29.56 -2.38 3.00
C ALA A 270 -30.13 -2.65 1.59
N LYS A 271 -29.28 -3.18 0.70
CA LYS A 271 -29.59 -3.36 -0.72
C LYS A 271 -30.87 -4.17 -0.92
N GLY A 272 -31.75 -3.70 -1.78
CA GLY A 272 -33.00 -4.39 -2.14
C GLY A 272 -34.21 -4.11 -1.23
N TYR A 273 -34.05 -3.37 -0.13
CA TYR A 273 -35.13 -3.13 0.82
C TYR A 273 -35.86 -1.78 0.66
N ASN A 274 -35.32 -0.85 -0.14
CA ASN A 274 -35.84 0.52 -0.28
C ASN A 274 -36.11 1.21 1.08
N ALA A 275 -35.28 0.91 2.07
CA ALA A 275 -35.43 1.41 3.42
C ALA A 275 -34.89 2.83 3.52
N THR A 276 -35.48 3.63 4.41
CA THR A 276 -34.92 4.94 4.80
C THR A 276 -33.75 4.72 5.76
N LEU A 277 -32.65 5.44 5.58
CA LEU A 277 -31.46 5.36 6.44
C LEU A 277 -31.46 6.51 7.47
N PRO A 278 -30.78 6.35 8.62
CA PRO A 278 -30.65 7.44 9.58
C PRO A 278 -29.76 8.55 9.02
N THR A 279 -30.17 9.81 9.18
CA THR A 279 -29.40 10.93 8.64
C THR A 279 -28.07 11.10 9.36
N ASN A 280 -27.98 10.76 10.64
CA ASN A 280 -26.75 10.91 11.44
C ASN A 280 -25.89 9.65 11.50
N MET A 281 -26.11 8.66 10.63
CA MET A 281 -25.37 7.41 10.64
C MET A 281 -23.97 7.60 10.04
N VAL A 282 -22.96 7.16 10.78
CA VAL A 282 -21.57 7.01 10.29
C VAL A 282 -21.35 5.61 9.73
N THR A 283 -20.23 5.41 9.05
CA THR A 283 -19.78 4.10 8.59
C THR A 283 -18.36 3.88 9.06
N VAL A 284 -18.06 2.66 9.51
CA VAL A 284 -16.70 2.30 9.91
C VAL A 284 -16.10 1.39 8.85
N LEU A 285 -14.95 1.80 8.33
CA LEU A 285 -14.09 1.01 7.48
C LEU A 285 -13.06 0.32 8.37
N SER A 286 -12.90 -0.98 8.21
CA SER A 286 -11.94 -1.78 8.97
C SER A 286 -10.94 -2.40 8.02
N SER A 287 -9.66 -2.10 8.21
CA SER A 287 -8.55 -2.71 7.51
C SER A 287 -7.62 -3.37 8.53
N THR A 288 -7.07 -4.55 8.20
CA THR A 288 -6.11 -5.23 9.09
C THR A 288 -4.84 -4.40 9.30
N VAL A 289 -4.43 -3.62 8.28
CA VAL A 289 -3.24 -2.77 8.34
C VAL A 289 -3.59 -1.34 8.76
N GLY A 290 -4.72 -0.81 8.26
CA GLY A 290 -5.14 0.57 8.54
C GLY A 290 -5.86 0.78 9.88
N GLY A 291 -6.39 -0.27 10.49
CA GLY A 291 -7.22 -0.15 11.69
C GLY A 291 -8.67 0.22 11.36
N LEU A 292 -9.27 1.08 12.19
CA LEU A 292 -10.67 1.48 12.08
C LEU A 292 -10.79 2.97 11.73
N ASP A 293 -11.42 3.26 10.59
CA ASP A 293 -11.70 4.62 10.14
C ASP A 293 -13.20 4.90 10.16
N THR A 294 -13.62 5.95 10.85
CA THR A 294 -15.03 6.39 10.84
C THR A 294 -15.23 7.44 9.74
N VAL A 295 -16.01 7.09 8.73
CA VAL A 295 -16.36 7.96 7.61
C VAL A 295 -17.81 8.44 7.70
N LYS A 296 -18.07 9.60 7.11
CA LYS A 296 -19.40 10.20 7.00
C LYS A 296 -19.87 10.06 5.55
N PRO A 297 -20.72 9.08 5.23
CA PRO A 297 -21.13 8.79 3.85
C PRO A 297 -22.02 9.88 3.22
N TRP A 298 -22.57 10.77 4.03
CA TRP A 298 -23.34 11.94 3.64
C TRP A 298 -23.25 13.03 4.72
N ASP A 299 -23.96 14.14 4.55
CA ASP A 299 -24.08 15.16 5.60
C ASP A 299 -24.85 14.62 6.81
N VAL A 300 -24.09 14.12 7.79
CA VAL A 300 -24.63 13.55 9.04
C VAL A 300 -25.23 14.57 10.00
N THR A 301 -25.17 15.87 9.66
CA THR A 301 -25.77 16.95 10.45
C THR A 301 -27.16 17.35 9.92
N SER A 302 -27.52 16.89 8.72
CA SER A 302 -28.81 17.21 8.12
C SER A 302 -29.99 16.59 8.87
N THR A 303 -31.03 17.38 9.08
CA THR A 303 -32.29 16.96 9.70
C THR A 303 -33.39 16.61 8.69
N SER A 304 -33.15 16.91 7.40
CA SER A 304 -34.14 16.78 6.33
C SER A 304 -33.67 15.94 5.15
N LEU A 305 -32.38 15.58 5.09
CA LEU A 305 -31.85 14.73 4.03
C LEU A 305 -32.55 13.36 4.05
N ALA A 306 -33.17 13.00 2.93
CA ALA A 306 -33.75 11.68 2.74
C ALA A 306 -32.73 10.76 2.07
N VAL A 307 -32.09 9.90 2.86
CA VAL A 307 -31.19 8.86 2.36
C VAL A 307 -31.93 7.53 2.38
N THR A 308 -31.81 6.75 1.30
CA THR A 308 -32.48 5.44 1.19
C THR A 308 -31.51 4.35 0.75
N SER A 309 -31.94 3.09 0.76
CA SER A 309 -31.18 1.97 0.18
C SER A 309 -30.80 2.14 -1.29
N ALA A 310 -31.45 3.05 -2.02
CA ALA A 310 -31.12 3.38 -3.41
C ALA A 310 -29.98 4.41 -3.51
N SER A 311 -29.66 5.11 -2.42
CA SER A 311 -28.53 6.04 -2.36
C SER A 311 -27.21 5.27 -2.39
N THR A 312 -26.29 5.68 -3.27
CA THR A 312 -24.97 5.06 -3.43
C THR A 312 -23.86 6.09 -3.18
N PRO A 313 -23.63 6.51 -1.93
CA PRO A 313 -22.58 7.47 -1.63
C PRO A 313 -21.21 6.88 -2.02
N SER A 314 -20.36 7.74 -2.58
CA SER A 314 -19.00 7.40 -2.98
C SER A 314 -18.04 8.25 -2.17
N LEU A 315 -17.03 7.62 -1.59
CA LEU A 315 -16.02 8.30 -0.80
C LEU A 315 -14.61 7.85 -1.17
N PRO A 316 -13.63 8.77 -1.15
CA PRO A 316 -12.23 8.41 -1.36
C PRO A 316 -11.74 7.57 -0.16
N VAL A 317 -11.05 6.47 -0.44
CA VAL A 317 -10.39 5.63 0.56
C VAL A 317 -8.96 5.34 0.19
N PHE A 318 -8.08 5.23 1.19
CA PHE A 318 -6.71 4.75 1.00
C PHE A 318 -6.72 3.31 0.48
N PRO A 319 -5.94 2.96 -0.56
CA PRO A 319 -6.02 1.63 -1.16
C PRO A 319 -5.20 0.59 -0.37
N PHE A 320 -5.62 0.25 0.86
CA PHE A 320 -4.95 -0.79 1.64
C PHE A 320 -4.97 -2.12 0.89
N THR A 321 -3.81 -2.76 0.76
CA THR A 321 -3.66 -4.09 0.14
C THR A 321 -4.42 -5.19 0.89
N SER A 322 -4.70 -4.99 2.18
CA SER A 322 -5.56 -5.89 2.97
C SER A 322 -7.06 -5.69 2.73
N GLY A 323 -7.45 -4.67 1.95
CA GLY A 323 -8.83 -4.30 1.70
C GLY A 323 -9.54 -3.73 2.94
N TYR A 324 -10.87 -3.62 2.80
CA TYR A 324 -11.76 -3.12 3.84
C TYR A 324 -12.90 -4.09 4.13
N THR A 325 -13.28 -4.19 5.40
CA THR A 325 -14.61 -4.62 5.82
C THR A 325 -15.40 -3.39 6.22
N VAL A 326 -16.68 -3.31 5.87
CA VAL A 326 -17.51 -2.11 6.08
C VAL A 326 -18.64 -2.40 7.05
N TYR A 327 -18.80 -1.55 8.06
CA TYR A 327 -19.84 -1.66 9.08
C TYR A 327 -20.72 -0.40 9.09
N ALA A 328 -22.03 -0.58 9.10
CA ALA A 328 -22.97 0.52 9.32
C ALA A 328 -22.96 0.92 10.80
N GLY A 329 -22.85 2.21 11.10
CA GLY A 329 -22.84 2.72 12.47
C GLY A 329 -21.45 2.76 13.12
N PRO A 330 -21.35 3.31 14.34
CA PRO A 330 -20.08 3.57 15.04
C PRO A 330 -19.51 2.27 15.65
N TYR A 331 -18.99 1.36 14.82
CA TYR A 331 -18.28 0.17 15.30
C TYR A 331 -16.98 0.55 16.02
N SER A 332 -16.73 -0.09 17.16
CA SER A 332 -15.49 0.05 17.92
C SER A 332 -15.25 -1.20 18.74
N ASN A 333 -14.05 -1.77 18.60
CA ASN A 333 -13.58 -2.92 19.38
C ASN A 333 -12.76 -2.50 20.61
N SER A 334 -12.89 -1.26 21.07
CA SER A 334 -12.20 -0.79 22.27
C SER A 334 -12.58 -1.63 23.49
N SER A 335 -11.59 -1.89 24.35
CA SER A 335 -11.81 -2.52 25.66
C SER A 335 -12.45 -1.57 26.69
N ALA A 336 -12.43 -0.26 26.42
CA ALA A 336 -13.09 0.73 27.27
C ALA A 336 -14.59 0.73 27.02
N SER A 337 -15.39 0.53 28.08
CA SER A 337 -16.85 0.47 27.96
C SER A 337 -17.47 1.75 27.44
N SER A 338 -16.87 2.92 27.68
CA SER A 338 -17.38 4.21 27.18
C SER A 338 -17.28 4.39 25.66
N SER A 339 -16.47 3.59 24.98
CA SER A 339 -16.22 3.69 23.54
C SER A 339 -16.44 2.38 22.78
N SER A 340 -16.77 1.28 23.47
CA SER A 340 -17.01 -0.02 22.85
C SER A 340 -18.40 -0.09 22.18
N CYS A 341 -18.43 -0.59 20.95
CA CYS A 341 -19.65 -0.81 20.20
C CYS A 341 -19.48 -1.98 19.23
N LEU A 342 -19.90 -3.17 19.67
CA LEU A 342 -19.67 -4.42 18.96
C LEU A 342 -20.87 -4.84 18.11
N SER A 343 -22.10 -4.45 18.48
CA SER A 343 -23.32 -4.81 17.76
C SER A 343 -23.27 -4.58 16.25
N PRO A 344 -22.70 -3.47 15.72
CA PRO A 344 -22.59 -3.24 14.28
C PRO A 344 -21.81 -4.30 13.49
N ASN A 345 -20.90 -5.03 14.13
CA ASN A 345 -20.09 -6.05 13.47
C ASN A 345 -20.78 -7.43 13.55
N PRO A 346 -21.26 -7.98 12.42
CA PRO A 346 -21.86 -9.31 12.38
C PRO A 346 -21.02 -10.41 13.01
N SER A 347 -19.69 -10.42 12.85
CA SER A 347 -18.84 -11.48 13.39
C SER A 347 -18.73 -11.47 14.91
N ALA A 348 -19.11 -10.37 15.57
CA ALA A 348 -19.18 -10.30 17.03
C ALA A 348 -20.40 -11.06 17.61
N TRP A 349 -21.37 -11.46 16.77
CA TRP A 349 -22.56 -12.23 17.17
C TRP A 349 -22.25 -13.74 17.20
N SER A 350 -21.39 -14.14 18.13
CA SER A 350 -20.84 -15.50 18.23
C SER A 350 -21.80 -16.51 18.87
N THR A 351 -22.80 -16.05 19.63
CA THR A 351 -23.81 -16.94 20.22
C THR A 351 -24.79 -17.39 19.14
N PRO A 352 -25.02 -18.69 18.93
CA PRO A 352 -26.00 -19.17 17.95
C PRO A 352 -27.41 -18.62 18.22
N ASN A 353 -28.13 -18.28 17.15
CA ASN A 353 -29.56 -17.96 17.23
C ASN A 353 -30.40 -19.26 17.36
N PRO A 354 -31.74 -19.20 17.48
CA PRO A 354 -32.59 -20.39 17.57
C PRO A 354 -32.50 -21.34 16.36
N SER A 355 -32.07 -20.86 15.19
CA SER A 355 -31.81 -21.69 14.00
C SER A 355 -30.38 -22.25 13.96
N GLY A 356 -29.60 -22.08 15.02
CA GLY A 356 -28.20 -22.53 15.12
C GLY A 356 -27.20 -21.67 14.33
N ALA A 357 -27.62 -20.55 13.75
CA ALA A 357 -26.75 -19.68 12.95
C ALA A 357 -25.95 -18.72 13.84
N VAL A 358 -24.70 -18.48 13.48
CA VAL A 358 -23.82 -17.45 14.06
C VAL A 358 -23.59 -16.33 13.04
N GLY A 359 -23.06 -15.20 13.50
CA GLY A 359 -22.76 -14.07 12.64
C GLY A 359 -21.47 -14.30 11.86
N SER A 360 -21.45 -13.89 10.60
CA SER A 360 -20.29 -14.01 9.72
C SER A 360 -19.72 -12.64 9.41
N ALA A 361 -18.39 -12.51 9.33
CA ALA A 361 -17.77 -11.26 8.92
C ALA A 361 -18.23 -10.87 7.49
N PRO A 362 -18.51 -9.59 7.22
CA PRO A 362 -18.72 -9.14 5.85
C PRO A 362 -17.50 -9.43 4.98
N GLY A 363 -17.70 -9.66 3.69
CA GLY A 363 -16.60 -9.89 2.75
C GLY A 363 -15.62 -8.72 2.71
N THR A 364 -14.34 -9.02 2.53
CA THR A 364 -13.29 -8.01 2.32
C THR A 364 -13.43 -7.41 0.93
N ILE A 365 -13.46 -6.08 0.84
CA ILE A 365 -13.43 -5.33 -0.40
C ILE A 365 -12.00 -4.91 -0.70
N GLU A 366 -11.45 -5.46 -1.77
CA GLU A 366 -10.16 -5.02 -2.29
C GLU A 366 -10.27 -3.63 -2.90
N THR A 367 -9.25 -2.81 -2.65
CA THR A 367 -9.14 -1.47 -3.22
C THR A 367 -7.79 -1.35 -3.89
N SER A 368 -7.74 -0.63 -5.00
CA SER A 368 -6.50 -0.40 -5.75
C SER A 368 -6.37 1.08 -6.09
N PRO A 369 -5.14 1.62 -6.18
CA PRO A 369 -4.93 3.05 -6.39
C PRO A 369 -5.65 3.57 -7.63
N GLY A 370 -6.54 4.57 -7.46
CA GLY A 370 -7.30 5.18 -8.55
C GLY A 370 -8.36 4.30 -9.23
N VAL A 371 -8.59 3.07 -8.74
CA VAL A 371 -9.61 2.17 -9.26
C VAL A 371 -10.85 2.23 -8.36
N PRO A 372 -12.06 2.42 -8.90
CA PRO A 372 -13.28 2.41 -8.09
C PRO A 372 -13.62 0.99 -7.62
N SER A 373 -14.17 0.88 -6.40
CA SER A 373 -14.67 -0.35 -5.80
C SER A 373 -16.09 -0.14 -5.24
N SER A 374 -16.81 -1.22 -4.97
CA SER A 374 -18.14 -1.15 -4.36
C SER A 374 -18.29 -2.12 -3.20
N ALA A 375 -18.98 -1.70 -2.14
CA ALA A 375 -19.25 -2.53 -0.96
C ALA A 375 -20.75 -2.58 -0.64
N SER A 376 -21.24 -3.78 -0.32
CA SER A 376 -22.55 -4.01 0.31
C SER A 376 -22.40 -3.76 1.80
N VAL A 377 -23.20 -2.85 2.36
CA VAL A 377 -23.21 -2.56 3.80
C VAL A 377 -24.42 -3.25 4.41
N MET A 378 -24.15 -4.31 5.16
CA MET A 378 -25.17 -5.10 5.84
C MET A 378 -25.81 -4.29 6.97
N MET A 379 -27.14 -4.35 7.04
CA MET A 379 -27.95 -3.65 8.02
C MET A 379 -29.19 -4.48 8.34
N GLY A 380 -29.79 -4.25 9.50
CA GLY A 380 -31.13 -4.76 9.78
C GLY A 380 -32.20 -3.82 9.26
N VAL A 381 -33.32 -4.36 8.81
CA VAL A 381 -34.46 -3.59 8.29
C VAL A 381 -35.71 -3.91 9.12
N ALA A 382 -36.49 -2.88 9.42
CA ALA A 382 -37.76 -3.00 10.11
C ALA A 382 -38.81 -2.04 9.53
N THR A 383 -40.08 -2.36 9.73
CA THR A 383 -41.20 -1.46 9.49
C THR A 383 -41.72 -0.89 10.81
N VAL A 384 -42.10 0.39 10.79
CA VAL A 384 -42.71 1.11 11.92
C VAL A 384 -44.02 1.75 11.44
N LYS A 385 -45.14 1.44 12.10
CA LYS A 385 -46.48 1.94 11.76
C LYS A 385 -46.91 3.11 12.65
N GLY A 386 -47.89 3.88 12.21
CA GLY A 386 -48.45 5.01 12.97
C GLY A 386 -47.51 6.22 13.06
N VAL A 387 -46.62 6.37 12.08
CA VAL A 387 -45.54 7.40 12.10
C VAL A 387 -45.71 8.50 11.06
N LYS A 388 -46.88 8.61 10.40
CA LYS A 388 -47.12 9.68 9.42
C LYS A 388 -46.88 11.06 10.03
N SER A 389 -46.09 11.88 9.36
CA SER A 389 -45.72 13.24 9.82
C SER A 389 -45.03 13.25 11.20
N ARG A 390 -44.30 12.17 11.53
CA ARG A 390 -43.49 12.05 12.74
C ARG A 390 -42.05 11.69 12.38
N TYR A 391 -41.12 12.11 13.23
CA TYR A 391 -39.73 11.66 13.19
C TYR A 391 -39.63 10.32 13.92
N VAL A 392 -38.84 9.39 13.37
CA VAL A 392 -38.46 8.15 14.05
C VAL A 392 -37.06 8.34 14.63
N THR A 393 -36.87 7.87 15.87
CA THR A 393 -35.56 7.86 16.54
C THR A 393 -35.34 6.48 17.14
N ALA A 394 -34.23 5.83 16.79
CA ALA A 394 -33.82 4.56 17.39
C ALA A 394 -32.67 4.81 18.37
N VAL A 395 -32.80 4.30 19.59
CA VAL A 395 -31.75 4.38 20.62
C VAL A 395 -31.31 2.96 20.94
N SER A 396 -30.01 2.67 20.93
CA SER A 396 -29.51 1.35 21.29
C SER A 396 -29.83 1.03 22.74
N SER A 397 -30.23 -0.20 23.02
CA SER A 397 -30.53 -0.65 24.38
C SER A 397 -29.25 -0.73 25.22
N SER A 398 -29.31 -0.22 26.46
CA SER A 398 -28.27 -0.47 27.48
C SER A 398 -28.29 -1.92 27.98
N ASN A 399 -29.40 -2.63 27.77
CA ASN A 399 -29.59 -4.04 28.07
C ASN A 399 -29.83 -4.79 26.75
N PRO A 400 -28.77 -5.14 26.00
CA PRO A 400 -28.91 -5.83 24.71
C PRO A 400 -29.58 -7.19 24.89
N ALA A 401 -30.34 -7.63 23.89
CA ALA A 401 -31.03 -8.92 23.95
C ALA A 401 -30.03 -10.09 23.88
N ALA A 402 -30.43 -11.28 24.34
CA ALA A 402 -29.55 -12.46 24.38
C ALA A 402 -28.85 -12.74 23.02
N GLY A 403 -27.52 -12.76 23.03
CA GLY A 403 -26.66 -13.00 21.86
C GLY A 403 -26.24 -11.74 21.07
N ASP A 404 -26.81 -10.57 21.38
CA ASP A 404 -26.31 -9.28 20.89
C ASP A 404 -25.08 -8.88 21.72
N PRO A 405 -23.90 -8.65 21.10
CA PRO A 405 -22.68 -8.29 21.82
C PRO A 405 -22.73 -6.88 22.43
N GLY A 406 -23.74 -6.09 22.08
CA GLY A 406 -24.03 -4.80 22.69
C GLY A 406 -23.21 -3.63 22.17
N CYS A 407 -23.63 -2.44 22.60
CA CYS A 407 -22.94 -1.19 22.32
C CYS A 407 -23.01 -0.29 23.56
N SER A 408 -21.98 -0.37 24.39
CA SER A 408 -21.92 0.36 25.67
C SER A 408 -21.65 1.85 25.49
N ALA A 409 -21.04 2.25 24.37
CA ALA A 409 -20.96 3.66 23.97
C ALA A 409 -22.34 4.30 23.68
N GLY A 410 -23.33 3.46 23.37
CA GLY A 410 -24.65 3.89 22.95
C GLY A 410 -24.69 4.41 21.50
N MET A 411 -25.85 4.28 20.87
CA MET A 411 -26.13 4.79 19.54
C MET A 411 -27.50 5.46 19.54
N THR A 412 -27.61 6.59 18.87
CA THR A 412 -28.89 7.22 18.56
C THR A 412 -28.96 7.47 17.07
N MET A 413 -29.93 6.87 16.40
CA MET A 413 -30.15 6.96 14.97
C MET A 413 -31.42 7.76 14.71
N LYS A 414 -31.32 8.83 13.93
CA LYS A 414 -32.40 9.79 13.69
C LYS A 414 -32.80 9.73 12.23
N PHE A 415 -34.09 9.59 11.98
CA PHE A 415 -34.65 9.53 10.63
C PHE A 415 -35.31 10.85 10.25
N PRO A 416 -35.38 11.18 8.95
CA PRO A 416 -36.15 12.33 8.50
C PRO A 416 -37.65 12.13 8.80
N LEU A 417 -38.43 13.20 8.61
CA LEU A 417 -39.88 13.17 8.81
C LEU A 417 -40.53 12.11 7.91
N SER A 418 -41.28 11.17 8.47
CA SER A 418 -41.96 10.14 7.67
C SER A 418 -43.13 10.74 6.89
N SER A 419 -43.17 10.50 5.59
CA SER A 419 -44.28 10.90 4.71
C SER A 419 -45.44 9.91 4.71
N ALA A 420 -45.18 8.66 5.10
CA ALA A 420 -46.14 7.56 5.12
C ALA A 420 -46.48 7.13 6.55
N ASP A 421 -47.62 6.45 6.72
CA ASP A 421 -48.02 5.90 8.01
C ASP A 421 -47.17 4.69 8.42
N THR A 422 -46.69 3.93 7.43
CA THR A 422 -45.70 2.87 7.63
C THR A 422 -44.37 3.31 7.02
N ALA A 423 -43.33 3.38 7.84
CA ALA A 423 -41.96 3.64 7.41
C ALA A 423 -41.14 2.35 7.43
N THR A 424 -40.48 2.03 6.32
CA THR A 424 -39.42 1.00 6.27
C THR A 424 -38.09 1.68 6.56
N ILE A 425 -37.42 1.28 7.64
CA ILE A 425 -36.17 1.86 8.11
C ILE A 425 -35.07 0.80 8.15
N ALA A 426 -33.83 1.19 7.87
CA ALA A 426 -32.65 0.37 8.11
C ALA A 426 -31.83 0.94 9.26
N LEU A 427 -31.30 0.06 10.10
CA LEU A 427 -30.45 0.38 11.23
C LEU A 427 -29.22 -0.53 11.23
N PRO A 428 -28.09 -0.08 11.82
CA PRO A 428 -27.03 -1.00 12.19
C PRO A 428 -27.56 -2.18 13.01
N PHE A 429 -26.88 -3.31 12.94
CA PHE A 429 -27.23 -4.46 13.77
C PHE A 429 -27.14 -4.10 15.26
N GLY A 430 -28.03 -4.69 16.05
CA GLY A 430 -28.14 -4.40 17.48
C GLY A 430 -29.58 -4.44 17.99
N THR A 431 -29.69 -4.20 19.29
CA THR A 431 -30.95 -4.09 20.01
C THR A 431 -31.31 -2.61 20.20
N TRP A 432 -32.50 -2.23 19.77
CA TRP A 432 -32.94 -0.83 19.66
C TRP A 432 -34.27 -0.63 20.38
N THR A 433 -34.44 0.53 21.01
CA THR A 433 -35.74 1.07 21.36
C THR A 433 -36.15 2.11 20.31
N LEU A 434 -37.35 1.96 19.76
CA LEU A 434 -37.88 2.85 18.74
C LEU A 434 -38.83 3.88 19.33
N TYR A 435 -38.56 5.14 19.02
CA TYR A 435 -39.37 6.28 19.41
C TYR A 435 -39.93 7.01 18.20
N SER A 436 -41.08 7.67 18.39
CA SER A 436 -41.58 8.67 17.46
C SER A 436 -41.96 10.00 18.15
N GLY A 437 -41.80 11.10 17.42
CA GLY A 437 -42.12 12.44 17.92
C GLY A 437 -42.33 13.46 16.81
N THR A 438 -42.71 14.68 17.20
CA THR A 438 -42.94 15.81 16.28
C THR A 438 -41.70 16.67 16.06
N SER A 439 -40.61 16.40 16.79
CA SER A 439 -39.30 17.03 16.60
C SER A 439 -38.21 16.00 16.32
N PHE A 440 -37.17 16.44 15.62
CA PHE A 440 -36.06 15.58 15.20
C PHE A 440 -35.27 15.07 16.40
N GLY A 441 -35.12 13.75 16.52
CA GLY A 441 -34.46 13.11 17.66
C GLY A 441 -35.33 12.94 18.91
N ALA A 442 -36.63 13.21 18.84
CA ALA A 442 -37.53 13.07 19.98
C ALA A 442 -37.69 11.61 20.44
N THR A 443 -37.62 11.41 21.75
CA THR A 443 -37.83 10.11 22.43
C THR A 443 -39.18 10.04 23.17
N THR A 444 -40.18 10.77 22.67
CA THR A 444 -41.45 11.02 23.39
C THR A 444 -42.42 9.84 23.45
N LYS A 445 -42.52 9.03 22.39
CA LYS A 445 -43.44 7.89 22.31
C LYS A 445 -42.65 6.65 21.95
N ASN A 446 -42.53 5.70 22.88
CA ASN A 446 -41.94 4.39 22.60
C ASN A 446 -42.96 3.53 21.84
N GLU A 447 -42.67 3.24 20.56
CA GLU A 447 -43.61 2.55 19.68
C GLU A 447 -43.88 1.12 20.12
N ILE A 448 -42.85 0.40 20.59
CA ILE A 448 -42.97 -0.99 21.05
C ILE A 448 -43.72 -1.08 22.37
N ALA A 449 -43.46 -0.15 23.29
CA ALA A 449 -44.19 -0.06 24.55
C ALA A 449 -45.68 0.23 24.32
N SER A 450 -46.00 1.09 23.35
CA SER A 450 -47.37 1.45 23.02
C SER A 450 -48.14 0.28 22.39
N ASN A 451 -47.53 -0.40 21.42
CA ASN A 451 -48.06 -1.60 20.78
C ASN A 451 -46.94 -2.30 20.00
N ALA A 452 -46.52 -3.50 20.42
CA ALA A 452 -45.47 -4.24 19.75
C ALA A 452 -45.74 -4.50 18.26
N SER A 453 -47.01 -4.64 17.85
CA SER A 453 -47.39 -4.83 16.44
C SER A 453 -47.16 -3.61 15.55
N ASN A 454 -46.84 -2.44 16.13
CA ASN A 454 -46.42 -1.28 15.36
C ASN A 454 -45.03 -1.47 14.73
N VAL A 455 -44.23 -2.40 15.25
CA VAL A 455 -42.88 -2.66 14.78
C VAL A 455 -42.78 -4.09 14.28
N ASN A 456 -42.22 -4.28 13.09
CA ASN A 456 -41.94 -5.61 12.56
C ASN A 456 -40.55 -5.67 11.93
N ALA A 457 -39.76 -6.68 12.27
CA ALA A 457 -38.48 -6.93 11.60
C ALA A 457 -38.76 -7.45 10.17
N VAL A 458 -38.10 -6.85 9.18
CA VAL A 458 -38.14 -7.28 7.77
C VAL A 458 -37.00 -8.25 7.49
N THR A 459 -35.82 -7.97 8.04
CA THR A 459 -34.70 -8.91 8.11
C THR A 459 -34.79 -9.77 9.37
N SER A 460 -33.89 -10.75 9.54
CA SER A 460 -33.77 -11.54 10.77
C SER A 460 -33.72 -10.62 12.00
N GLY A 461 -34.55 -10.93 12.99
CA GLY A 461 -34.75 -10.08 14.16
C GLY A 461 -35.95 -10.49 14.99
N ARG A 462 -36.15 -9.82 16.13
CA ARG A 462 -37.26 -10.06 17.06
C ARG A 462 -37.70 -8.77 17.73
N VAL A 463 -38.99 -8.67 18.03
CA VAL A 463 -39.57 -7.58 18.84
C VAL A 463 -39.91 -8.14 20.21
N ASN A 464 -39.36 -7.54 21.26
CA ASN A 464 -39.64 -7.89 22.65
C ASN A 464 -40.46 -6.78 23.30
N GLN A 465 -41.57 -7.15 23.92
CA GLN A 465 -42.40 -6.24 24.71
C GLN A 465 -42.35 -6.68 26.17
N LYS A 466 -42.16 -5.72 27.07
CA LYS A 466 -42.20 -5.97 28.52
C LYS A 466 -43.61 -6.35 28.93
N SER A 467 -43.84 -7.60 29.33
CA SER A 467 -45.10 -8.03 29.95
C SER A 467 -44.98 -7.96 31.47
N ALA A 468 -46.03 -7.50 32.15
CA ALA A 468 -46.02 -7.26 33.60
C ALA A 468 -46.00 -8.55 34.47
N LEU A 469 -45.99 -9.74 33.86
CA LEU A 469 -46.29 -11.01 34.54
C LEU A 469 -45.13 -11.99 34.68
N VAL A 470 -43.93 -11.72 34.15
CA VAL A 470 -42.81 -12.67 34.20
C VAL A 470 -41.53 -11.99 34.70
N VAL A 471 -40.83 -12.63 35.64
CA VAL A 471 -39.61 -12.20 36.35
C VAL A 471 -38.37 -12.07 35.43
N ILE A 472 -38.55 -12.08 34.11
CA ILE A 472 -37.47 -11.85 33.14
C ILE A 472 -37.65 -10.42 32.62
N SER A 473 -36.80 -9.50 33.07
CA SER A 473 -36.86 -8.09 32.70
C SER A 473 -36.39 -7.88 31.26
N TYR A 474 -37.30 -7.97 30.29
CA TYR A 474 -37.05 -7.48 28.94
C TYR A 474 -37.45 -6.01 28.84
N ASP A 475 -36.62 -5.19 28.21
CA ASP A 475 -36.98 -3.85 27.78
C ASP A 475 -37.82 -3.91 26.49
N ASN A 476 -38.57 -2.84 26.19
CA ASN A 476 -39.35 -2.71 24.95
C ASN A 476 -38.40 -2.45 23.76
N THR A 477 -37.95 -3.52 23.10
CA THR A 477 -36.82 -3.48 22.15
C THR A 477 -37.08 -4.25 20.86
N LEU A 478 -36.50 -3.78 19.76
CA LEU A 478 -36.34 -4.47 18.49
C LEU A 478 -34.87 -4.93 18.39
N THR A 479 -34.63 -6.23 18.28
CA THR A 479 -33.30 -6.76 17.94
C THR A 479 -33.25 -7.02 16.43
N LEU A 480 -32.27 -6.42 15.77
CA LEU A 480 -31.93 -6.68 14.38
C LEU A 480 -30.69 -7.57 14.33
N ASP A 481 -30.88 -8.80 13.86
CA ASP A 481 -29.96 -9.92 14.06
C ASP A 481 -29.21 -10.25 12.75
N PRO A 482 -27.88 -10.13 12.70
CA PRO A 482 -27.08 -10.46 11.52
C PRO A 482 -26.90 -11.96 11.31
N ARG A 483 -27.17 -12.80 12.30
CA ARG A 483 -26.89 -14.25 12.24
C ARG A 483 -27.72 -14.91 11.13
N GLY A 484 -27.02 -15.61 10.22
CA GLY A 484 -27.63 -16.24 9.04
C GLY A 484 -27.84 -15.30 7.85
N GLN A 485 -27.41 -14.02 7.93
CA GLN A 485 -27.40 -13.12 6.78
C GLN A 485 -26.06 -13.19 6.04
N THR A 486 -26.10 -13.02 4.71
CA THR A 486 -24.90 -12.89 3.85
C THR A 486 -24.94 -11.56 3.12
N SER A 487 -23.79 -10.91 2.96
CA SER A 487 -23.63 -9.58 2.36
C SER A 487 -23.86 -9.53 0.85
#